data_AF-M5CAM3-F1
#
_entry.id   AF-M5CAM3-F1
#
_cell.length_a   1.000
_cell.length_b   1.000
_cell.length_c   1.000
_cell.angle_alpha   90.00
_cell.angle_beta   90.00
_cell.angle_gamma   90.00
#
_symmetry.space_group_name_H-M   'P 1'
#
loop_
_entity.id
_entity.type
_entity.pdbx_description
1 polymer ?
#
loop_
_entity_poly.entity_id
_entity_poly.type
_entity_poly.pdbx_seq_one_letter_code
_entity_poly.pdbx_strand_id
1 'polypeptide(L)'
;MASTAAAALAERPISASAISAAQSQSEGAKLIDGTALAKDIRASVASRISALRAQNARFHPHLAIVQAGSRPDSTAYIRMKTKACEEVGIKSTHIQLPGDVSTQGVLDVVKKLNDDETVSGVLVQLPIGDGDGIGAEAERVVVEKLGAEKDVDG
;
A
#
# COMPACT_ATOMS: atom_id res chain seq x y z
N MET A 1 -69.96 -57.84 -8.03
CA MET A 1 -69.88 -57.59 -9.48
C MET A 1 -68.79 -56.54 -9.68
N ALA A 2 -67.53 -56.91 -9.45
CA ALA A 2 -66.63 -57.45 -10.48
C ALA A 2 -66.29 -56.38 -11.54
N SER A 3 -65.06 -55.85 -11.52
CA SER A 3 -64.12 -56.01 -12.63
C SER A 3 -62.89 -55.11 -12.45
N THR A 4 -61.80 -55.75 -12.07
CA THR A 4 -60.42 -55.63 -12.58
C THR A 4 -60.20 -54.76 -13.82
N ALA A 5 -59.13 -53.93 -13.79
CA ALA A 5 -58.10 -53.92 -14.82
C ALA A 5 -56.85 -53.14 -14.35
N ALA A 6 -55.72 -53.84 -14.33
CA ALA A 6 -54.38 -53.32 -14.13
C ALA A 6 -53.85 -52.66 -15.41
N ALA A 7 -53.01 -51.62 -15.29
CA ALA A 7 -52.09 -51.23 -16.36
C ALA A 7 -50.91 -50.40 -15.83
N ALA A 8 -49.74 -51.05 -15.82
CA ALA A 8 -48.39 -50.53 -16.05
C ALA A 8 -47.84 -49.37 -15.18
N LEU A 9 -47.07 -49.75 -14.17
CA LEU A 9 -45.93 -48.97 -13.67
C LEU A 9 -44.87 -48.88 -14.77
N ALA A 10 -44.77 -47.73 -15.44
CA ALA A 10 -43.62 -47.41 -16.28
C ALA A 10 -42.48 -46.90 -15.39
N GLU A 11 -41.44 -47.69 -15.22
CA GLU A 11 -40.17 -47.24 -14.65
C GLU A 11 -39.59 -46.14 -15.55
N ARG A 12 -39.59 -44.88 -15.07
CA ARG A 12 -38.87 -43.80 -15.73
C ARG A 12 -37.39 -43.98 -15.42
N PRO A 13 -36.50 -44.10 -16.42
CA PRO A 13 -35.08 -44.22 -16.16
C PRO A 13 -34.62 -42.95 -15.46
N ILE A 14 -33.99 -43.11 -14.30
CA ILE A 14 -33.26 -42.05 -13.62
C ILE A 14 -32.14 -41.66 -14.59
N SER A 15 -32.28 -40.49 -15.22
CA SER A 15 -31.28 -39.99 -16.17
C SER A 15 -29.92 -39.91 -15.48
N ALA A 16 -28.93 -40.61 -16.05
CA ALA A 16 -27.53 -40.62 -15.61
C ALA A 16 -26.86 -39.23 -15.67
N SER A 17 -27.56 -38.18 -16.11
CA SER A 17 -27.08 -36.80 -16.13
C SER A 17 -27.11 -36.09 -14.78
N ALA A 18 -27.65 -36.68 -13.71
CA ALA A 18 -27.78 -36.02 -12.41
C ALA A 18 -26.57 -36.22 -11.45
N ILE A 19 -25.54 -36.99 -11.83
CA ILE A 19 -24.41 -37.31 -10.93
C ILE A 19 -23.09 -36.64 -11.36
N SER A 20 -23.00 -36.05 -12.55
CA SER A 20 -21.75 -35.41 -13.02
C SER A 20 -21.87 -33.91 -13.19
N ALA A 21 -22.24 -33.22 -12.11
CA ALA A 21 -22.12 -31.77 -12.00
C ALA A 21 -21.62 -31.31 -10.62
N ALA A 22 -21.14 -32.24 -9.79
CA ALA A 22 -20.19 -31.92 -8.73
C ALA A 22 -18.83 -31.67 -9.42
N GLN A 23 -18.76 -30.52 -10.09
CA GLN A 23 -17.56 -29.99 -10.71
C GLN A 23 -16.43 -30.08 -9.69
N SER A 24 -15.35 -30.74 -10.10
CA SER A 24 -14.07 -30.67 -9.43
C SER A 24 -13.65 -29.20 -9.38
N GLN A 25 -13.95 -28.54 -8.27
CA GLN A 25 -13.28 -27.29 -7.91
C GLN A 25 -11.81 -27.66 -7.79
N SER A 26 -11.02 -27.22 -8.76
CA SER A 26 -9.57 -27.16 -8.62
C SER A 26 -9.31 -26.32 -7.37
N GLU A 27 -8.86 -26.94 -6.29
CA GLU A 27 -8.28 -26.23 -5.14
C GLU A 27 -6.92 -25.65 -5.58
N GLY A 28 -6.97 -24.66 -6.47
CA GLY A 28 -5.82 -23.82 -6.79
C GLY A 28 -5.47 -22.92 -5.62
N ALA A 29 -4.26 -22.38 -5.65
CA ALA A 29 -3.83 -21.39 -4.67
C ALA A 29 -4.83 -20.21 -4.62
N LYS A 30 -5.23 -19.81 -3.42
CA LYS A 30 -6.08 -18.64 -3.23
C LYS A 30 -5.27 -17.38 -3.58
N LEU A 31 -5.80 -16.55 -4.49
CA LEU A 31 -5.22 -15.26 -4.80
C LEU A 31 -5.37 -14.32 -3.59
N ILE A 32 -4.25 -13.81 -3.09
CA ILE A 32 -4.26 -12.70 -2.13
C ILE A 32 -4.31 -11.40 -2.93
N ASP A 33 -5.49 -10.79 -3.04
CA ASP A 33 -5.68 -9.52 -3.74
C ASP A 33 -5.22 -8.35 -2.86
N GLY A 34 -3.94 -8.00 -2.98
CA GLY A 34 -3.36 -6.84 -2.30
C GLY A 34 -3.96 -5.50 -2.74
N THR A 35 -4.55 -5.42 -3.94
CA THR A 35 -5.16 -4.17 -4.42
C THR A 35 -6.46 -3.89 -3.69
N ALA A 36 -7.34 -4.91 -3.60
CA ALA A 36 -8.57 -4.81 -2.83
C ALA A 36 -8.26 -4.53 -1.34
N LEU A 37 -7.34 -5.27 -0.75
CA LEU A 37 -6.95 -5.07 0.65
C LEU A 37 -6.39 -3.65 0.91
N ALA A 38 -5.50 -3.16 0.04
CA ALA A 38 -4.94 -1.82 0.21
C ALA A 38 -5.99 -0.72 0.08
N LYS A 39 -7.01 -0.91 -0.77
CA LYS A 39 -8.14 0.02 -0.89
C LYS A 39 -8.94 0.09 0.41
N ASP A 40 -9.24 -1.04 1.02
CA ASP A 40 -9.99 -1.11 2.28
C ASP A 40 -9.21 -0.46 3.43
N ILE A 41 -7.90 -0.70 3.49
CA ILE A 41 -7.00 -0.03 4.44
C ILE A 41 -7.04 1.49 4.25
N ARG A 42 -6.91 1.99 3.02
CA ARG A 42 -6.95 3.44 2.76
C ARG A 42 -8.29 4.05 3.14
N ALA A 43 -9.42 3.38 2.87
CA ALA A 43 -10.74 3.85 3.29
C ALA A 43 -10.85 3.96 4.82
N SER A 44 -10.34 2.96 5.55
CA SER A 44 -10.29 2.97 7.02
C SER A 44 -9.41 4.11 7.57
N VAL A 45 -8.22 4.30 6.99
CA VAL A 45 -7.30 5.39 7.38
C VAL A 45 -7.92 6.76 7.12
N ALA A 46 -8.55 6.96 5.96
CA ALA A 46 -9.23 8.21 5.62
C ALA A 46 -10.34 8.56 6.64
N SER A 47 -11.15 7.57 7.03
CA SER A 47 -12.19 7.74 8.04
C SER A 47 -11.60 8.14 9.39
N ARG A 48 -10.51 7.47 9.83
CA ARG A 48 -9.81 7.79 11.08
C ARG A 48 -9.23 9.20 11.08
N ILE A 49 -8.58 9.61 9.99
CA ILE A 49 -8.04 10.97 9.85
C ILE A 49 -9.15 12.01 9.93
N SER A 50 -10.27 11.78 9.24
CA SER A 50 -11.44 12.67 9.29
C SER A 50 -11.99 12.80 10.72
N ALA A 51 -12.16 11.68 11.42
CA ALA A 51 -12.65 11.67 12.79
C ALA A 51 -11.70 12.42 13.76
N LEU A 52 -10.39 12.23 13.61
CA LEU A 52 -9.38 12.92 14.42
C LEU A 52 -9.35 14.43 14.13
N ARG A 53 -9.49 14.83 12.86
CA ARG A 53 -9.62 16.24 12.47
C ARG A 53 -10.84 16.92 13.06
N ALA A 54 -11.97 16.21 13.11
CA ALA A 54 -13.18 16.73 13.72
C ALA A 54 -13.03 16.98 15.23
N GLN A 55 -12.19 16.19 15.91
CA GLN A 55 -11.89 16.34 17.34
C GLN A 55 -10.78 17.36 17.60
N ASN A 56 -9.81 17.46 16.70
CA ASN A 56 -8.68 18.37 16.79
C ASN A 56 -8.38 18.97 15.42
N ALA A 57 -8.78 20.23 15.23
CA ALA A 57 -8.55 20.96 13.98
C ALA A 57 -7.07 21.16 13.63
N ARG A 58 -6.13 20.91 14.56
CA ARG A 58 -4.68 20.95 14.26
C ARG A 58 -4.13 19.61 13.77
N PHE A 59 -4.94 18.55 13.78
CA PHE A 59 -4.50 17.22 13.33
C PHE A 59 -4.37 17.15 11.80
N HIS A 60 -3.20 17.57 11.31
CA HIS A 60 -2.86 17.54 9.90
C HIS A 60 -1.61 16.69 9.69
N PRO A 61 -1.74 15.36 9.60
CA PRO A 61 -0.60 14.49 9.34
C PRO A 61 0.07 14.89 8.03
N HIS A 62 1.40 14.94 8.07
CA HIS A 62 2.24 15.36 6.95
C HIS A 62 3.40 14.38 6.76
N LEU A 63 3.45 13.76 5.58
CA LEU A 63 4.56 12.94 5.12
C LEU A 63 5.52 13.75 4.23
N ALA A 64 6.78 13.85 4.62
CA ALA A 64 7.85 14.35 3.76
C ALA A 64 8.57 13.17 3.09
N ILE A 65 8.74 13.22 1.77
CA ILE A 65 9.45 12.20 1.00
C ILE A 65 10.69 12.86 0.40
N VAL A 66 11.87 12.35 0.71
CA VAL A 66 13.16 12.84 0.20
C VAL A 66 13.63 11.91 -0.92
N GLN A 67 13.89 12.47 -2.10
CA GLN A 67 14.46 11.75 -3.24
C GLN A 67 15.77 12.43 -3.65
N ALA A 68 16.87 11.71 -3.68
CA ALA A 68 18.11 12.18 -4.27
C ALA A 68 18.27 11.56 -5.66
N GLY A 69 18.40 12.38 -6.70
CA GLY A 69 18.45 11.90 -8.08
C GLY A 69 17.08 11.58 -8.66
N SER A 70 17.03 11.17 -9.92
CA SER A 70 15.81 11.21 -10.73
C SER A 70 15.44 9.87 -11.36
N ARG A 71 15.90 8.77 -10.75
CA ARG A 71 15.60 7.41 -11.25
C ARG A 71 14.11 7.22 -11.57
N PRO A 72 13.76 6.73 -12.78
CA PRO A 72 12.36 6.63 -13.21
C PRO A 72 11.49 5.72 -12.34
N ASP A 73 12.06 4.62 -11.85
CA ASP A 73 11.39 3.68 -10.94
C ASP A 73 11.03 4.35 -9.60
N SER A 74 12.00 5.03 -9.00
CA SER A 74 11.84 5.77 -7.74
C SER A 74 10.77 6.85 -7.86
N THR A 75 10.77 7.58 -8.97
CA THR A 75 9.77 8.61 -9.26
C THR A 75 8.36 8.02 -9.34
N ALA A 76 8.20 6.82 -9.92
CA ALA A 76 6.90 6.16 -10.00
C ALA A 76 6.38 5.76 -8.61
N TYR A 77 7.24 5.20 -7.76
CA TYR A 77 6.89 4.85 -6.38
C TYR A 77 6.53 6.07 -5.55
N ILE A 78 7.24 7.19 -5.70
CA ILE A 78 6.95 8.43 -4.99
C ILE A 78 5.60 9.01 -5.40
N ARG A 79 5.26 8.95 -6.69
CA ARG A 79 3.92 9.33 -7.16
C ARG A 79 2.83 8.45 -6.53
N MET A 80 3.05 7.15 -6.40
CA MET A 80 2.12 6.24 -5.74
C MET A 80 1.97 6.56 -4.25
N LYS A 81 3.07 6.81 -3.53
CA LYS A 81 3.08 7.21 -2.11
C LYS A 81 2.34 8.54 -1.90
N THR A 82 2.61 9.52 -2.76
CA THR A 82 1.96 10.84 -2.76
C THR A 82 0.46 10.70 -2.98
N LYS A 83 0.04 9.94 -4.00
CA LYS A 83 -1.37 9.68 -4.29
C LYS A 83 -2.07 8.97 -3.13
N ALA A 84 -1.43 7.98 -2.51
CA ALA A 84 -2.00 7.30 -1.35
C ALA A 84 -2.22 8.26 -0.17
N CYS A 85 -1.30 9.21 0.06
CA CYS A 85 -1.47 10.26 1.06
C CYS A 85 -2.69 11.13 0.76
N GLU A 86 -2.82 11.60 -0.49
CA GLU A 86 -3.95 12.41 -0.94
C GLU A 86 -5.29 11.67 -0.76
N GLU A 87 -5.37 10.40 -1.15
CA GLU A 87 -6.56 9.56 -1.03
C GLU A 87 -7.06 9.44 0.42
N VAL A 88 -6.16 9.50 1.40
CA VAL A 88 -6.51 9.40 2.84
C VAL A 88 -6.52 10.75 3.56
N GLY A 89 -6.21 11.83 2.85
CA GLY A 89 -6.18 13.19 3.40
C GLY A 89 -4.91 13.54 4.18
N ILE A 90 -3.80 12.84 3.99
CA ILE A 90 -2.47 13.20 4.52
C ILE A 90 -1.84 14.25 3.60
N LYS A 91 -1.26 15.31 4.18
CA LYS A 91 -0.43 16.26 3.42
C LYS A 91 0.86 15.54 3.02
N SER A 92 1.28 15.67 1.77
CA SER A 92 2.55 15.11 1.30
C SER A 92 3.44 16.23 0.77
N THR A 93 4.76 16.08 0.94
CA THR A 93 5.75 16.96 0.31
C THR A 93 6.85 16.12 -0.27
N HIS A 94 7.07 16.26 -1.58
CA HIS A 94 8.18 15.61 -2.26
C HIS A 94 9.35 16.58 -2.36
N ILE A 95 10.47 16.23 -1.73
CA ILE A 95 11.72 16.99 -1.71
C ILE A 95 12.69 16.30 -2.66
N GLN A 96 12.78 16.86 -3.87
CA GLN A 96 13.70 16.40 -4.89
C GLN A 96 15.06 17.09 -4.72
N LEU A 97 16.09 16.31 -4.43
CA LEU A 97 17.48 16.73 -4.36
C LEU A 97 18.23 16.35 -5.66
N PRO A 98 19.31 17.08 -6.00
CA PRO A 98 20.19 16.71 -7.11
C PRO A 98 20.75 15.28 -6.96
N GLY A 99 21.03 14.60 -8.07
CA GLY A 99 21.58 13.24 -8.05
C GLY A 99 23.03 13.15 -7.55
N ASP A 100 23.75 14.28 -7.54
CA ASP A 100 25.11 14.47 -7.03
C ASP A 100 25.14 15.09 -5.62
N VAL A 101 23.99 15.16 -4.94
CA VAL A 101 23.92 15.69 -3.56
C VAL A 101 24.83 14.89 -2.64
N SER A 102 25.58 15.58 -1.78
CA SER A 102 26.42 14.90 -0.80
C SER A 102 25.57 14.26 0.30
N THR A 103 26.10 13.22 0.96
CA THR A 103 25.47 12.61 2.15
C THR A 103 25.16 13.66 3.21
N GLN A 104 26.07 14.62 3.43
CA GLN A 104 25.84 15.72 4.37
C GLN A 104 24.66 16.60 3.95
N GLY A 105 24.50 16.88 2.65
CA GLY A 105 23.36 17.64 2.15
C GLY A 105 22.03 16.94 2.40
N VAL A 106 21.98 15.61 2.28
CA VAL A 106 20.79 14.82 2.63
C VAL A 106 20.55 14.84 4.15
N LEU A 107 21.59 14.68 4.95
CA LEU A 107 21.50 14.73 6.42
C LEU A 107 20.99 16.09 6.92
N ASP A 108 21.39 17.19 6.28
CA ASP A 108 20.91 18.53 6.62
C ASP A 108 19.41 18.69 6.35
N VAL A 109 18.91 18.08 5.27
CA VAL A 109 17.47 18.03 4.97
C VAL A 109 16.74 17.18 6.00
N VAL A 110 17.24 15.97 6.29
CA VAL A 110 16.65 15.09 7.31
C VAL A 110 16.59 15.79 8.66
N LYS A 111 17.66 16.48 9.07
CA LYS A 111 17.68 17.26 10.31
C LYS A 111 16.58 18.32 10.33
N LYS A 112 16.42 19.10 9.26
CA LYS A 112 15.35 20.11 9.17
C LYS A 112 13.96 19.48 9.31
N LEU A 113 13.73 18.31 8.71
CA LEU A 113 12.46 17.60 8.79
C LEU A 113 12.20 17.01 10.17
N ASN A 114 13.24 16.53 10.87
CA ASN A 114 13.14 16.11 12.25
C ASN A 114 12.75 17.27 13.17
N ASP A 115 13.32 18.46 12.95
CA ASP A 115 13.04 19.64 13.76
C ASP A 115 11.69 20.31 13.40
N ASP A 116 11.07 19.97 12.26
CA ASP A 116 9.81 20.57 11.81
C ASP A 116 8.60 19.90 12.47
N GLU A 117 7.96 20.59 13.43
CA GLU A 117 6.75 20.11 14.12
C GLU A 117 5.54 19.90 13.20
N THR A 118 5.55 20.48 11.99
CA THR A 118 4.48 20.28 11.00
C THR A 118 4.63 18.96 10.24
N VAL A 119 5.81 18.32 10.28
CA VAL A 119 6.10 17.04 9.64
C VAL A 119 5.89 15.91 10.64
N SER A 120 5.00 14.98 10.31
CA SER A 120 4.66 13.83 11.16
C SER A 120 5.45 12.57 10.80
N GLY A 121 5.96 12.48 9.57
CA GLY A 121 6.73 11.34 9.10
C GLY A 121 7.65 11.74 7.95
N VAL A 122 8.78 11.04 7.86
CA VAL A 122 9.81 11.25 6.86
C VAL A 122 10.14 9.92 6.22
N LEU A 123 10.21 9.91 4.88
CA LEU A 123 10.63 8.77 4.10
C LEU A 123 11.79 9.19 3.20
N VAL A 124 12.91 8.47 3.27
CA VAL A 124 14.05 8.68 2.37
C VAL A 124 14.00 7.60 1.30
N GLN A 125 13.82 8.00 0.03
CA GLN A 125 13.76 7.05 -1.08
C GLN A 125 15.17 6.59 -1.44
N LEU A 126 15.37 5.28 -1.32
CA LEU A 126 16.60 4.59 -1.72
C LEU A 126 16.52 4.10 -3.17
N PRO A 127 17.67 3.95 -3.86
CA PRO A 127 18.98 4.40 -3.42
C PRO A 127 19.13 5.92 -3.46
N ILE A 128 20.06 6.44 -2.67
CA ILE A 128 20.32 7.88 -2.61
C ILE A 128 21.27 8.26 -3.74
N GLY A 129 20.81 9.07 -4.69
CA GLY A 129 21.62 9.57 -5.80
C GLY A 129 21.61 8.67 -7.05
N ASP A 130 22.16 9.18 -8.13
CA ASP A 130 22.12 8.53 -9.46
C ASP A 130 23.47 7.87 -9.86
N GLY A 131 24.46 7.79 -8.95
CA GLY A 131 25.81 7.31 -9.28
C GLY A 131 26.49 6.46 -8.19
N ASP A 132 27.67 5.92 -8.51
CA ASP A 132 28.42 4.94 -7.69
C ASP A 132 29.05 5.51 -6.39
N GLY A 133 28.87 6.80 -6.11
CA GLY A 133 29.55 7.51 -5.02
C GLY A 133 28.82 7.47 -3.67
N ILE A 134 27.52 7.18 -3.65
CA ILE A 134 26.72 7.07 -2.41
C ILE A 134 26.47 5.59 -2.18
N GLY A 135 27.35 4.98 -1.38
CA GLY A 135 27.25 3.56 -1.03
C GLY A 135 26.26 3.29 0.09
N ALA A 136 26.01 2.01 0.35
CA ALA A 136 25.11 1.52 1.41
C ALA A 136 25.39 2.14 2.80
N GLU A 137 26.64 2.51 3.11
CA GLU A 137 26.97 3.18 4.36
C GLU A 137 26.37 4.59 4.44
N ALA A 138 26.37 5.35 3.35
CA ALA A 138 25.75 6.67 3.33
C ALA A 138 24.22 6.58 3.47
N GLU A 139 23.60 5.59 2.84
CA GLU A 139 22.17 5.31 2.98
C GLU A 139 21.80 4.96 4.42
N ARG A 140 22.58 4.05 5.02
CA ARG A 140 22.44 3.66 6.42
C ARG A 140 22.55 4.86 7.36
N VAL A 141 23.59 5.67 7.22
CA VAL A 141 23.80 6.87 8.06
C VAL A 141 22.65 7.86 7.93
N VAL A 142 22.07 8.01 6.74
CA VAL A 142 20.91 8.88 6.52
C VAL A 142 19.66 8.33 7.20
N VAL A 143 19.34 7.04 7.01
CA VAL A 143 18.15 6.40 7.61
C VAL A 143 18.26 6.38 9.14
N GLU A 144 19.42 6.02 9.70
CA GLU A 144 19.66 6.05 11.16
C GLU A 144 19.54 7.45 11.77
N LYS A 145 19.52 8.51 10.96
CA LYS A 145 19.34 9.89 11.42
C LYS A 145 17.89 10.34 11.47
N LEU A 146 16.95 9.55 10.96
CA LEU A 146 15.53 9.84 11.11
C LEU A 146 15.16 9.78 12.60
N GLY A 147 14.35 10.74 13.05
CA GLY A 147 13.78 10.68 14.39
C GLY A 147 12.91 9.44 14.51
N ALA A 148 13.06 8.66 15.59
CA ALA A 148 12.32 7.41 15.77
C ALA A 148 10.79 7.61 15.72
N GLU A 149 10.32 8.80 16.07
CA GLU A 149 8.91 9.20 16.01
C GLU A 149 8.43 9.60 14.61
N LYS A 150 9.35 9.85 13.68
CA LYS A 150 9.08 10.25 12.29
C LYS A 150 9.53 9.22 11.26
N ASP A 151 10.24 8.18 11.67
CA ASP A 151 10.62 7.07 10.80
C ASP A 151 9.39 6.19 10.52
N VAL A 152 8.82 6.34 9.33
CA VAL A 152 7.61 5.64 8.90
C VAL A 152 7.88 4.47 7.95
N ASP A 153 9.14 4.30 7.52
CA ASP A 153 9.54 3.18 6.65
C ASP A 153 10.14 2.04 7.47
N GLY A 154 10.85 2.37 8.57
CA GLY A 154 11.35 1.41 9.57
C GLY A 154 12.77 0.95 9.31
#